data_AF-A0A412CL76-F1
#
_entry.id   AF-A0A412CL76-F1
#
_cell.length_a   1.000
_cell.length_b   1.000
_cell.length_c   1.000
_cell.angle_alpha   90.00
_cell.angle_beta   90.00
_cell.angle_gamma   90.00
#
_symmetry.space_group_name_H-M   'P 1'
#
loop_
_entity.id
_entity.type
_entity.pdbx_description
1 polymer ?
#
loop_
_entity_poly.entity_id
_entity_poly.type
_entity_poly.pdbx_seq_one_letter_code
_entity_poly.pdbx_strand_id
1 'polypeptide(L)'
;RYLKKIFYNSVAELRLFKEYAIVNGFKGKDVERFHRLSLLSADAIVRGRASLVLPINVWWTRDQFIGGEKELKQNLKTIIEQDLTHKVLLEKSQSVTIWKEIVSLANKIQTGNLELRRYLQTSAEYGFLLYSIYEQGWIIMLKGYEGDMSGQYDTKSICKAIDNYDRLWKEYKLFAETHPDCATLYEPYSFDFNNPPLYHDLKQGLNPTVDKYRTIDKP
;
A
#
# COMPACT_ATOMS: atom_id res chain seq x y z
N ARG A 1 -19.62 -0.02 -7.89
CA ARG A 1 -20.27 -0.56 -9.13
C ARG A 1 -20.11 0.35 -10.35
N TYR A 2 -20.04 1.69 -10.22
CA TYR A 2 -19.93 2.62 -11.35
C TYR A 2 -18.52 2.75 -11.98
N LEU A 3 -17.43 2.63 -11.21
CA LEU A 3 -16.05 2.70 -11.75
C LEU A 3 -15.66 1.49 -12.63
N LYS A 4 -16.29 0.32 -12.40
CA LYS A 4 -16.04 -0.90 -13.20
C LYS A 4 -16.55 -0.82 -14.64
N LYS A 5 -17.41 0.14 -14.99
CA LYS A 5 -18.07 0.19 -16.31
C LYS A 5 -17.48 1.24 -17.27
N ILE A 6 -16.73 2.22 -16.76
CA ILE A 6 -16.23 3.34 -17.57
C ILE A 6 -14.78 3.14 -18.01
N PHE A 7 -13.94 2.46 -17.22
CA PHE A 7 -12.51 2.28 -17.54
C PHE A 7 -12.09 0.85 -17.91
N TYR A 8 -12.91 -0.16 -17.63
CA TYR A 8 -12.40 -1.52 -17.49
C TYR A 8 -12.41 -2.39 -18.76
N ASN A 9 -12.79 -1.87 -19.95
CA ASN A 9 -12.70 -2.55 -21.26
C ASN A 9 -13.34 -1.69 -22.37
N SER A 10 -12.97 -0.41 -22.53
CA SER A 10 -13.35 0.27 -23.77
C SER A 10 -12.43 -0.26 -24.88
N VAL A 11 -12.99 -0.61 -26.05
CA VAL A 11 -12.20 -1.06 -27.21
C VAL A 11 -11.12 -0.03 -27.58
N ALA A 12 -11.35 1.25 -27.25
CA ALA A 12 -10.40 2.34 -27.43
C ALA A 12 -9.23 2.29 -26.44
N GLU A 13 -9.45 2.07 -25.14
CA GLU A 13 -8.38 1.99 -24.12
C GLU A 13 -7.42 0.85 -24.44
N LEU A 14 -7.94 -0.36 -24.64
CA LEU A 14 -7.11 -1.53 -24.93
C LEU A 14 -6.30 -1.36 -26.21
N ARG A 15 -6.88 -0.72 -27.23
CA ARG A 15 -6.18 -0.43 -28.49
C ARG A 15 -5.02 0.55 -28.26
N LEU A 16 -5.27 1.69 -27.60
CA LEU A 16 -4.24 2.69 -27.32
C LEU A 16 -3.12 2.10 -26.43
N PHE A 17 -3.48 1.29 -25.44
CA PHE A 17 -2.51 0.62 -24.59
C PHE A 17 -1.63 -0.35 -25.39
N LYS A 18 -2.22 -1.14 -26.30
CA LYS A 18 -1.47 -2.05 -27.18
C LYS A 18 -0.50 -1.30 -28.07
N GLU A 19 -0.93 -0.19 -28.68
CA GLU A 19 -0.07 0.66 -29.51
C GLU A 19 1.12 1.18 -28.70
N TYR A 20 0.87 1.73 -27.50
CA TYR A 20 1.91 2.17 -26.57
C TYR A 20 2.89 1.05 -26.19
N ALA A 21 2.38 -0.12 -25.81
CA ALA A 21 3.21 -1.24 -25.39
C ALA A 21 4.11 -1.75 -26.54
N ILE A 22 3.58 -1.83 -27.77
CA ILE A 22 4.36 -2.26 -28.92
C ILE A 22 5.49 -1.27 -29.23
N VAL A 23 5.21 0.04 -29.19
CA VAL A 23 6.23 1.09 -29.38
C VAL A 23 7.35 1.00 -28.33
N ASN A 24 7.02 0.60 -27.10
CA ASN A 24 7.98 0.41 -26.01
C ASN A 24 8.63 -1.00 -25.98
N GLY A 25 8.44 -1.81 -27.03
CA GLY A 25 9.16 -3.07 -27.22
C GLY A 25 8.54 -4.29 -26.57
N PHE A 26 7.28 -4.23 -26.11
CA PHE A 26 6.52 -5.40 -25.69
C PHE A 26 5.97 -6.15 -26.92
N LYS A 27 5.93 -7.49 -26.86
CA LYS A 27 5.47 -8.33 -27.97
C LYS A 27 4.58 -9.46 -27.50
N GLY A 28 3.64 -9.88 -28.36
CA GLY A 28 2.78 -11.04 -28.11
C GLY A 28 2.10 -11.02 -26.75
N LYS A 29 2.22 -12.11 -25.98
CA LYS A 29 1.60 -12.27 -24.65
C LYS A 29 2.09 -11.26 -23.61
N ASP A 30 3.26 -10.63 -23.80
CA ASP A 30 3.76 -9.65 -22.85
C ASP A 30 3.00 -8.33 -22.89
N VAL A 31 2.39 -7.99 -24.03
CA VAL A 31 1.46 -6.85 -24.14
C VAL A 31 0.24 -7.08 -23.25
N GLU A 32 -0.33 -8.28 -23.28
CA GLU A 32 -1.49 -8.65 -22.47
C GLU A 32 -1.14 -8.71 -20.96
N ARG A 33 0.02 -9.27 -20.62
CA ARG A 33 0.51 -9.29 -19.24
C ARG A 33 0.76 -7.89 -18.70
N PHE A 34 1.36 -7.02 -19.50
CA PHE A 34 1.63 -5.65 -19.12
C PHE A 34 0.33 -4.86 -18.94
N HIS A 35 -0.64 -5.02 -19.84
CA HIS A 35 -1.97 -4.41 -19.69
C HIS A 35 -2.67 -4.86 -18.42
N ARG A 36 -2.72 -6.16 -18.17
CA ARG A 36 -3.30 -6.71 -16.93
C ARG A 36 -2.59 -6.16 -15.70
N LEU A 37 -1.26 -6.12 -15.70
CA LEU A 37 -0.46 -5.56 -14.62
C LEU A 37 -0.86 -4.10 -14.34
N SER A 38 -0.98 -3.28 -15.38
CA SER A 38 -1.38 -1.87 -15.25
C SER A 38 -2.80 -1.68 -14.70
N LEU A 39 -3.76 -2.54 -15.08
CA LEU A 39 -5.11 -2.47 -14.53
C LEU A 39 -5.16 -2.95 -13.07
N LEU A 40 -4.39 -3.98 -12.73
CA LEU A 40 -4.29 -4.49 -11.37
C LEU A 40 -3.63 -3.48 -10.43
N SER A 41 -2.63 -2.72 -10.89
CA SER A 41 -1.96 -1.73 -10.04
C SER A 41 -2.94 -0.63 -9.59
N ALA A 42 -3.82 -0.16 -10.48
CA ALA A 42 -4.86 0.78 -10.13
C ALA A 42 -5.83 0.23 -9.06
N ASP A 43 -6.28 -1.03 -9.19
CA ASP A 43 -7.17 -1.68 -8.21
C ASP A 43 -6.46 -1.89 -6.86
N ALA A 44 -5.19 -2.33 -6.89
CA ALA A 44 -4.38 -2.53 -5.68
C ALA A 44 -4.18 -1.21 -4.92
N ILE A 45 -3.87 -0.13 -5.62
CA ILE A 45 -3.67 1.21 -5.04
C ILE A 45 -4.94 1.66 -4.32
N VAL A 46 -6.10 1.58 -4.98
CA VAL A 46 -7.37 2.00 -4.38
C VAL A 46 -7.68 1.22 -3.11
N ARG A 47 -7.48 -0.11 -3.13
CA ARG A 47 -7.77 -0.97 -1.98
C ARG A 47 -6.81 -0.73 -0.81
N GLY A 48 -5.53 -0.50 -1.09
CA GLY A 48 -4.52 -0.32 -0.05
C GLY A 48 -4.51 1.08 0.54
N ARG A 49 -4.51 2.11 -0.31
CA ARG A 49 -4.40 3.52 0.10
C ARG A 49 -5.74 4.19 0.40
N ALA A 50 -6.76 3.91 -0.40
CA ALA A 50 -8.11 4.41 -0.22
C ALA A 50 -9.01 3.27 0.28
N SER A 51 -10.31 3.28 -0.05
CA SER A 51 -11.20 2.15 0.20
C SER A 51 -12.43 2.20 -0.70
N LEU A 52 -12.95 1.03 -1.07
CA LEU A 52 -14.25 0.85 -1.72
C LEU A 52 -15.38 0.63 -0.69
N VAL A 53 -15.04 0.38 0.57
CA VAL A 53 -15.99 0.18 1.68
C VAL A 53 -16.52 1.52 2.17
N LEU A 54 -15.62 2.49 2.40
CA LEU A 54 -15.96 3.85 2.79
C LEU A 54 -14.90 4.86 2.30
N PRO A 55 -15.20 6.16 2.22
CA PRO A 55 -14.19 7.18 1.97
C PRO A 55 -13.14 7.22 3.10
N ILE A 56 -11.86 7.10 2.73
CA ILE A 56 -10.71 7.25 3.63
C ILE A 56 -9.97 8.54 3.29
N ASN A 57 -9.49 9.26 4.29
CA ASN A 57 -8.65 10.44 4.09
C ASN A 57 -7.33 10.07 3.41
N VAL A 58 -7.24 10.19 2.08
CA VAL A 58 -6.07 9.81 1.28
C VAL A 58 -4.79 10.59 1.62
N TRP A 59 -4.90 11.73 2.32
CA TRP A 59 -3.77 12.54 2.76
C TRP A 59 -2.96 11.91 3.90
N TRP A 60 -3.41 10.77 4.45
CA TRP A 60 -2.60 9.94 5.37
C TRP A 60 -1.32 9.41 4.72
N THR A 61 -1.22 9.49 3.39
CA THR A 61 0.01 9.25 2.64
C THR A 61 0.23 10.49 1.80
N ARG A 62 1.26 11.27 2.07
CA ARG A 62 1.53 12.52 1.37
C ARG A 62 3.02 12.63 1.10
N ASP A 63 3.37 12.94 -0.14
CA ASP A 63 4.77 12.94 -0.60
C ASP A 63 5.44 11.60 -0.22
N GLN A 64 6.60 11.62 0.45
CA GLN A 64 7.22 10.40 0.98
C GLN A 64 6.70 9.97 2.37
N PHE A 65 5.71 10.64 2.96
CA PHE A 65 5.33 10.44 4.36
C PHE A 65 4.10 9.55 4.54
N ILE A 66 4.14 8.71 5.58
CA ILE A 66 3.05 7.81 6.00
C ILE A 66 2.55 8.25 7.38
N GLY A 67 1.39 8.90 7.36
CA GLY A 67 0.59 9.26 8.52
C GLY A 67 0.06 8.06 9.29
N GLY A 68 -0.51 8.34 10.45
CA GLY A 68 -1.01 7.33 11.38
C GLY A 68 -2.35 7.73 11.98
N GLU A 69 -2.51 7.52 13.29
CA GLU A 69 -3.76 7.82 13.98
C GLU A 69 -4.15 9.30 13.85
N LYS A 70 -3.19 10.24 13.84
CA LYS A 70 -3.45 11.68 13.68
C LYS A 70 -4.29 11.99 12.44
N GLU A 71 -3.90 11.48 11.27
CA GLU A 71 -4.57 11.73 10.00
C GLU A 71 -5.85 10.90 9.82
N LEU A 72 -5.91 9.73 10.46
CA LEU A 72 -6.95 8.72 10.25
C LEU A 72 -7.94 8.59 11.41
N LYS A 73 -7.81 9.36 12.51
CA LYS A 73 -8.62 9.22 13.73
C LYS A 73 -10.12 9.12 13.45
N GLN A 74 -10.65 10.03 12.64
CA GLN A 74 -12.07 10.02 12.30
C GLN A 74 -12.46 8.82 11.44
N ASN A 75 -11.59 8.38 10.52
CA ASN A 75 -11.81 7.16 9.74
C ASN A 75 -11.83 5.92 10.64
N LEU A 76 -10.85 5.77 11.54
CA LEU A 76 -10.76 4.64 12.48
C LEU A 76 -12.01 4.55 13.35
N LYS A 77 -12.40 5.67 13.98
CA LYS A 77 -13.62 5.76 14.78
C LYS A 77 -14.86 5.33 13.99
N THR A 78 -15.03 5.88 12.78
CA THR A 78 -16.18 5.57 11.91
C THR A 78 -16.23 4.09 11.52
N ILE A 79 -15.07 3.49 11.22
CA ILE A 79 -14.96 2.07 10.84
C ILE A 79 -15.41 1.17 11.99
N ILE A 80 -14.99 1.48 13.22
CA ILE A 80 -15.33 0.68 14.41
C ILE A 80 -16.80 0.87 14.79
N GLU A 81 -17.30 2.11 14.83
CA GLU A 81 -18.70 2.40 15.18
C GLU A 81 -19.70 1.79 14.19
N GLN A 82 -19.30 1.56 12.94
CA GLN A 82 -20.13 0.93 11.91
C GLN A 82 -19.88 -0.58 11.73
N ASP A 83 -19.06 -1.20 12.59
CA ASP A 83 -18.69 -2.63 12.50
C ASP A 83 -18.12 -3.01 11.11
N LEU A 84 -17.23 -2.15 10.58
CA LEU A 84 -16.60 -2.32 9.26
C LEU A 84 -15.15 -2.81 9.35
N THR A 85 -14.60 -3.01 10.55
CA THR A 85 -13.20 -3.38 10.80
C THR A 85 -12.76 -4.57 9.94
N HIS A 86 -13.50 -5.68 9.99
CA HIS A 86 -13.15 -6.87 9.20
C HIS A 86 -13.17 -6.60 7.68
N LYS A 87 -14.14 -5.83 7.18
CA LYS A 87 -14.26 -5.53 5.74
C LYS A 87 -13.10 -4.67 5.25
N VAL A 88 -12.70 -3.67 6.03
CA VAL A 88 -11.57 -2.80 5.69
C VAL A 88 -10.26 -3.58 5.71
N LEU A 89 -10.01 -4.38 6.76
CA LEU A 89 -8.80 -5.20 6.84
C LEU A 89 -8.73 -6.25 5.71
N LEU A 90 -9.86 -6.87 5.37
CA LEU A 90 -9.94 -7.77 4.21
C LEU A 90 -9.58 -7.05 2.90
N GLU A 91 -10.04 -5.81 2.72
CA GLU A 91 -9.69 -5.01 1.55
C GLU A 91 -8.20 -4.69 1.48
N LYS A 92 -7.55 -4.38 2.62
CA LYS A 92 -6.08 -4.19 2.66
C LYS A 92 -5.35 -5.48 2.28
N SER A 93 -5.81 -6.62 2.77
CA SER A 93 -5.23 -7.92 2.41
C SER A 93 -5.44 -8.28 0.93
N GLN A 94 -6.58 -7.90 0.36
CA GLN A 94 -6.82 -8.05 -1.08
C GLN A 94 -5.85 -7.20 -1.91
N SER A 95 -5.52 -5.98 -1.48
CA SER A 95 -4.49 -5.17 -2.13
C SER A 95 -3.14 -5.90 -2.19
N VAL A 96 -2.70 -6.45 -1.07
CA VAL A 96 -1.45 -7.24 -0.99
C VAL A 96 -1.49 -8.47 -1.89
N THR A 97 -2.64 -9.15 -1.95
CA THR A 97 -2.84 -10.31 -2.85
C THR A 97 -2.72 -9.91 -4.32
N ILE A 98 -3.29 -8.77 -4.71
CA ILE A 98 -3.17 -8.24 -6.08
C ILE A 98 -1.72 -7.86 -6.38
N TRP A 99 -0.99 -7.26 -5.44
CA TRP A 99 0.43 -6.96 -5.61
C TRP A 99 1.29 -8.21 -5.82
N LYS A 100 1.00 -9.32 -5.13
CA LYS A 100 1.65 -10.62 -5.41
C LYS A 100 1.39 -11.10 -6.84
N GLU A 101 0.18 -10.89 -7.36
CA GLU A 101 -0.13 -11.19 -8.77
C GLU A 101 0.65 -10.29 -9.72
N ILE A 102 0.74 -8.98 -9.42
CA ILE A 102 1.53 -8.01 -10.17
C ILE A 102 3.00 -8.42 -10.24
N VAL A 103 3.61 -8.81 -9.12
CA VAL A 103 4.99 -9.36 -9.07
C VAL A 103 5.11 -10.60 -9.95
N SER A 104 4.17 -11.54 -9.85
CA SER A 104 4.17 -12.74 -10.70
C SER A 104 4.10 -12.42 -12.20
N LEU A 105 3.30 -11.40 -12.58
CA LEU A 105 3.20 -10.94 -13.95
C LEU A 105 4.49 -10.25 -14.41
N ALA A 106 5.03 -9.33 -13.61
CA ALA A 106 6.29 -8.63 -13.90
C ALA A 106 7.45 -9.60 -14.15
N ASN A 107 7.55 -10.66 -13.35
CA ASN A 107 8.59 -11.68 -13.51
C ASN A 107 8.42 -12.55 -14.77
N LYS A 108 7.21 -12.63 -15.33
CA LYS A 108 6.92 -13.38 -16.56
C LYS A 108 7.08 -12.54 -17.83
N ILE A 109 7.08 -11.21 -17.72
CA ILE A 109 7.19 -10.31 -18.87
C ILE A 109 8.60 -10.38 -19.45
N GLN A 110 8.70 -10.66 -20.75
CA GLN A 110 9.95 -10.69 -21.49
C GLN A 110 10.00 -9.50 -22.47
N THR A 111 10.42 -8.33 -22.00
CA THR A 111 10.68 -7.19 -22.90
C THR A 111 12.00 -7.38 -23.65
N GLY A 112 12.10 -6.89 -24.88
CA GLY A 112 13.39 -6.82 -25.61
C GLY A 112 14.39 -5.83 -24.98
N ASN A 113 13.92 -4.99 -24.04
CA ASN A 113 14.69 -4.04 -23.28
C ASN A 113 14.90 -4.55 -21.84
N LEU A 114 16.14 -4.84 -21.46
CA LEU A 114 16.51 -5.37 -20.13
C LEU A 114 16.31 -4.35 -19.00
N GLU A 115 16.58 -3.07 -19.25
CA GLU A 115 16.41 -2.01 -18.25
C GLU A 115 14.93 -1.86 -17.89
N LEU A 116 14.06 -1.82 -18.91
CA LEU A 116 12.61 -1.79 -18.70
C LEU A 116 12.11 -3.02 -17.95
N ARG A 117 12.66 -4.20 -18.24
CA ARG A 117 12.33 -5.43 -17.52
C ARG A 117 12.68 -5.31 -16.03
N ARG A 118 13.92 -4.90 -15.74
CA ARG A 118 14.40 -4.71 -14.38
C ARG A 118 13.55 -3.69 -13.65
N TYR A 119 13.25 -2.56 -14.29
CA TYR A 119 12.41 -1.52 -13.73
C TYR A 119 11.01 -2.01 -13.37
N LEU A 120 10.35 -2.79 -14.24
CA LEU A 120 9.04 -3.38 -13.96
C LEU A 120 9.07 -4.33 -12.76
N GLN A 121 10.09 -5.19 -12.69
CA GLN A 121 10.27 -6.13 -11.57
C GLN A 121 10.52 -5.37 -10.27
N THR A 122 11.43 -4.40 -10.28
CA THR A 122 11.74 -3.56 -9.11
C THR A 122 10.51 -2.79 -8.64
N SER A 123 9.77 -2.17 -9.56
CA SER A 123 8.57 -1.38 -9.23
C SER A 123 7.44 -2.25 -8.67
N ALA A 124 7.26 -3.46 -9.19
CA ALA A 124 6.27 -4.41 -8.71
C ALA A 124 6.58 -4.88 -7.28
N GLU A 125 7.85 -5.23 -7.02
CA GLU A 125 8.29 -5.69 -5.70
C GLU A 125 8.27 -4.56 -4.66
N TYR A 126 8.69 -3.36 -5.05
CA TYR A 126 8.56 -2.15 -4.24
C TYR A 126 7.11 -1.91 -3.81
N GLY A 127 6.18 -1.95 -4.77
CA GLY A 127 4.75 -1.80 -4.49
C GLY A 127 4.23 -2.90 -3.57
N PHE A 128 4.63 -4.15 -3.79
CA PHE A 128 4.26 -5.26 -2.91
C PHE A 128 4.72 -5.05 -1.46
N LEU A 129 5.98 -4.66 -1.24
CA LEU A 129 6.53 -4.42 0.10
C LEU A 129 5.82 -3.24 0.77
N LEU A 130 5.67 -2.11 0.08
CA LEU A 130 5.02 -0.91 0.62
C LEU A 130 3.56 -1.18 1.03
N TYR A 131 2.79 -1.87 0.18
CA TYR A 131 1.39 -2.16 0.48
C TYR A 131 1.23 -3.26 1.54
N SER A 132 2.22 -4.15 1.68
CA SER A 132 2.28 -5.08 2.81
C SER A 132 2.52 -4.33 4.12
N ILE A 133 3.38 -3.31 4.13
CA ILE A 133 3.56 -2.43 5.30
C ILE A 133 2.24 -1.72 5.63
N TYR A 134 1.54 -1.20 4.63
CA TYR A 134 0.23 -0.55 4.84
C TYR A 134 -0.80 -1.50 5.44
N GLU A 135 -0.89 -2.75 4.96
CA GLU A 135 -1.78 -3.76 5.54
C GLU A 135 -1.52 -3.94 7.04
N GLN A 136 -0.26 -4.14 7.43
CA GLN A 136 0.08 -4.33 8.84
C GLN A 136 -0.20 -3.05 9.66
N GLY A 137 0.12 -1.87 9.10
CA GLY A 137 -0.21 -0.59 9.73
C GLY A 137 -1.71 -0.42 9.99
N TRP A 138 -2.56 -0.78 9.03
CA TRP A 138 -4.01 -0.75 9.19
C TRP A 138 -4.51 -1.74 10.26
N ILE A 139 -3.93 -2.94 10.33
CA ILE A 139 -4.26 -3.92 11.38
C ILE A 139 -3.94 -3.34 12.76
N ILE A 140 -2.73 -2.82 12.95
CA ILE A 140 -2.26 -2.25 14.22
C ILE A 140 -3.15 -1.06 14.62
N MET A 141 -3.40 -0.12 13.70
CA MET A 141 -4.21 1.06 13.98
C MET A 141 -5.66 0.71 14.34
N LEU A 142 -6.33 -0.15 13.56
CA LEU A 142 -7.73 -0.48 13.83
C LEU A 142 -7.88 -1.30 15.11
N LYS A 143 -7.03 -2.32 15.32
CA LYS A 143 -7.10 -3.16 16.53
C LYS A 143 -6.65 -2.43 17.78
N GLY A 144 -5.62 -1.59 17.68
CA GLY A 144 -5.19 -0.72 18.78
C GLY A 144 -6.28 0.29 19.16
N TYR A 145 -6.86 0.98 18.18
CA TYR A 145 -7.89 1.98 18.45
C TYR A 145 -9.21 1.37 18.95
N GLU A 146 -9.57 0.16 18.47
CA GLU A 146 -10.68 -0.63 19.02
C GLU A 146 -10.45 -0.96 20.51
N GLY A 147 -9.21 -1.30 20.88
CA GLY A 147 -8.80 -1.48 22.27
C GLY A 147 -8.85 -0.18 23.09
N ASP A 148 -8.40 0.95 22.55
CA ASP A 148 -8.50 2.25 23.21
C ASP A 148 -9.95 2.66 23.50
N MET A 149 -10.89 2.31 22.62
CA MET A 149 -12.32 2.61 22.79
C MET A 149 -13.02 1.69 23.78
N SER A 150 -12.65 0.41 23.80
CA SER A 150 -13.34 -0.64 24.57
C SER A 150 -12.67 -0.99 25.90
N GLY A 151 -11.39 -0.65 26.07
CA GLY A 151 -10.53 -1.12 27.15
C GLY A 151 -10.05 -2.57 26.99
N GLN A 152 -10.38 -3.26 25.89
CA GLN A 152 -10.01 -4.65 25.62
C GLN A 152 -9.18 -4.77 24.34
N TYR A 153 -7.91 -5.13 24.49
CA TYR A 153 -6.98 -5.23 23.36
C TYR A 153 -6.85 -6.67 22.85
N ASP A 154 -6.94 -6.83 21.53
CA ASP A 154 -6.52 -8.07 20.84
C ASP A 154 -5.00 -8.09 20.70
N THR A 155 -4.31 -8.27 21.83
CA THR A 155 -2.84 -8.22 21.93
C THR A 155 -2.18 -9.20 20.98
N LYS A 156 -2.74 -10.40 20.82
CA LYS A 156 -2.22 -11.42 19.90
C LYS A 156 -2.16 -10.92 18.45
N SER A 157 -3.25 -10.35 17.94
CA SER A 157 -3.28 -9.83 16.57
C SER A 157 -2.39 -8.60 16.41
N ILE A 158 -2.38 -7.71 17.40
CA ILE A 158 -1.55 -6.49 17.40
C ILE A 158 -0.06 -6.87 17.38
N CYS A 159 0.41 -7.72 18.29
CA CYS A 159 1.82 -8.12 18.37
C CYS A 159 2.26 -8.84 17.09
N LYS A 160 1.43 -9.74 16.53
CA LYS A 160 1.72 -10.40 15.25
C LYS A 160 1.86 -9.39 14.10
N ALA A 161 1.00 -8.37 14.05
CA ALA A 161 1.05 -7.34 13.02
C ALA A 161 2.29 -6.45 13.18
N ILE A 162 2.69 -6.13 14.42
CA ILE A 162 3.91 -5.40 14.74
C ILE A 162 5.15 -6.17 14.26
N ASP A 163 5.25 -7.47 14.56
CA ASP A 163 6.38 -8.30 14.12
C ASP A 163 6.50 -8.33 12.60
N ASN A 164 5.37 -8.45 11.90
CA ASN A 164 5.34 -8.40 10.44
C ASN A 164 5.72 -7.02 9.90
N TYR A 165 5.21 -5.94 10.51
CA TYR A 165 5.52 -4.57 10.15
C TYR A 165 7.04 -4.30 10.25
N ASP A 166 7.67 -4.72 11.35
CA ASP A 166 9.11 -4.56 11.57
C ASP A 166 9.95 -5.35 10.56
N ARG A 167 9.55 -6.59 10.29
CA ARG A 167 10.21 -7.42 9.26
C ARG A 167 10.09 -6.78 7.88
N LEU A 168 8.89 -6.36 7.48
CA LEU A 168 8.63 -5.76 6.18
C LEU A 168 9.39 -4.45 5.99
N TRP A 169 9.50 -3.61 7.03
CA TRP A 169 10.30 -2.39 6.94
C TRP A 169 11.79 -2.66 6.73
N LYS A 170 12.34 -3.68 7.39
CA LYS A 170 13.73 -4.09 7.17
C LYS A 170 13.92 -4.58 5.73
N GLU A 171 13.02 -5.43 5.24
CA GLU A 171 13.03 -5.91 3.86
C GLU A 171 12.94 -4.78 2.84
N TYR A 172 12.05 -3.81 3.08
CA TYR A 172 11.84 -2.66 2.20
C TYR A 172 13.05 -1.73 2.11
N LYS A 173 13.72 -1.47 3.24
CA LYS A 173 14.98 -0.69 3.25
C LYS A 173 16.10 -1.41 2.52
N LEU A 174 16.31 -2.69 2.84
CA LEU A 174 17.32 -3.52 2.17
C LEU A 174 17.06 -3.65 0.66
N PHE A 175 15.79 -3.72 0.26
CA PHE A 175 15.39 -3.81 -1.14
C PHE A 175 15.86 -2.57 -1.93
N ALA A 176 15.64 -1.36 -1.39
CA ALA A 176 16.09 -0.13 -2.04
C ALA A 176 17.61 0.02 -2.09
N GLU A 177 18.33 -0.46 -1.07
CA GLU A 177 19.81 -0.48 -1.07
C GLU A 177 20.38 -1.38 -2.18
N THR A 178 19.67 -2.45 -2.52
CA THR A 178 20.11 -3.46 -3.49
C THR A 178 19.58 -3.25 -4.91
N HIS A 179 18.63 -2.33 -5.11
CA HIS A 179 17.99 -2.05 -6.40
C HIS A 179 18.05 -0.55 -6.73
N PRO A 180 19.04 -0.09 -7.52
CA PRO A 180 19.25 1.33 -7.82
C PRO A 180 18.07 2.04 -8.51
N ASP A 181 17.22 1.29 -9.22
CA ASP A 181 16.01 1.83 -9.87
C ASP A 181 14.81 1.92 -8.93
N CYS A 182 14.98 1.60 -7.64
CA CYS A 182 13.93 1.66 -6.65
C CYS A 182 13.48 3.12 -6.47
N ALA A 183 12.17 3.31 -6.36
CA ALA A 183 11.60 4.62 -6.07
C ALA A 183 12.04 5.10 -4.67
N THR A 184 11.91 6.42 -4.45
CA THR A 184 12.15 7.05 -3.14
C THR A 184 11.40 6.29 -2.04
N LEU A 185 12.11 5.98 -0.96
CA LEU A 185 11.50 5.30 0.16
C LEU A 185 10.51 6.21 0.89
N TYR A 186 9.41 5.61 1.29
CA TYR A 186 8.49 6.25 2.22
C TYR A 186 9.08 6.26 3.63
N GLU A 187 8.75 7.31 4.38
CA GLU A 187 9.09 7.49 5.78
C GLU A 187 7.83 7.34 6.64
N PRO A 188 7.91 6.63 7.78
CA PRO A 188 6.73 6.31 8.58
C PRO A 188 6.37 7.44 9.57
N TYR A 189 6.42 8.68 9.11
CA TYR A 189 6.11 9.90 9.87
C TYR A 189 5.02 10.70 9.19
N SER A 190 4.32 11.54 9.95
CA SER A 190 3.33 12.47 9.41
C SER A 190 3.99 13.65 8.70
N PHE A 191 3.36 14.11 7.62
CA PHE A 191 3.73 15.38 6.98
C PHE A 191 3.38 16.59 7.88
N ASP A 192 4.29 17.56 7.97
CA ASP A 192 4.10 18.80 8.73
C ASP A 192 4.56 20.04 7.95
N PHE A 193 3.61 20.91 7.62
CA PHE A 193 3.88 22.18 6.94
C PHE A 193 4.72 23.15 7.77
N ASN A 194 4.74 23.00 9.09
CA ASN A 194 5.42 23.94 9.99
C ASN A 194 6.89 23.58 10.23
N ASN A 195 7.39 22.48 9.65
CA ASN A 195 8.76 22.01 9.86
C ASN A 195 9.64 22.03 8.58
N PRO A 196 9.68 23.12 7.77
CA PRO A 196 10.60 23.18 6.64
C PRO A 196 12.07 23.22 7.10
N PRO A 197 13.01 22.59 6.37
CA PRO A 197 12.83 21.89 5.09
C PRO A 197 12.50 20.40 5.22
N LEU A 198 12.40 19.86 6.45
CA LEU A 198 12.23 18.44 6.70
C LEU A 198 10.80 17.96 6.43
N TYR A 199 9.81 18.81 6.68
CA TYR A 199 8.38 18.57 6.45
C TYR A 199 7.79 17.33 7.14
N HIS A 200 8.43 16.82 8.19
CA HIS A 200 7.93 15.66 8.95
C HIS A 200 7.85 15.92 10.45
N ASP A 201 6.90 15.24 11.10
CA ASP A 201 6.71 15.24 12.54
C ASP A 201 7.12 13.87 13.10
N LEU A 202 8.27 13.80 13.77
CA LEU A 202 8.79 12.55 14.35
C LEU A 202 7.91 11.98 15.47
N LYS A 203 6.99 12.78 16.02
CA LYS A 203 6.09 12.36 17.09
C LYS A 203 4.74 11.85 16.55
N GLN A 204 4.52 11.96 15.24
CA GLN A 204 3.28 11.59 14.59
C GLN A 204 3.56 10.73 13.35
N GLY A 205 2.55 9.99 12.92
CA GLY A 205 2.63 9.13 11.74
C GLY A 205 2.52 7.67 12.09
N LEU A 206 2.82 6.82 11.11
CA LEU A 206 2.62 5.38 11.26
C LEU A 206 3.53 4.80 12.35
N ASN A 207 4.82 5.14 12.35
CA ASN A 207 5.75 4.56 13.34
C ASN A 207 5.41 4.98 14.77
N PRO A 208 5.20 6.27 15.09
CA PRO A 208 4.77 6.65 16.44
C PRO A 208 3.45 6.02 16.87
N THR A 209 2.52 5.80 15.93
CA THR A 209 1.27 5.07 16.20
C THR A 209 1.53 3.60 16.51
N VAL A 210 2.39 2.94 15.75
CA VAL A 210 2.81 1.55 16.04
C VAL A 210 3.49 1.46 17.40
N ASP A 211 4.40 2.39 17.72
CA ASP A 211 5.14 2.41 18.97
C ASP A 211 4.23 2.61 20.20
N LYS A 212 3.16 3.41 20.08
CA LYS A 212 2.09 3.52 21.09
C LYS A 212 1.50 2.15 21.45
N TYR A 213 1.31 1.28 20.46
CA TYR A 213 0.68 -0.03 20.67
C TYR A 213 1.67 -1.14 21.03
N ARG A 214 2.99 -0.89 20.98
CA ARG A 214 4.01 -1.83 21.51
C ARG A 214 3.97 -1.98 23.03
N THR A 215 3.42 -0.98 23.73
CA THR A 215 3.43 -0.96 25.20
C THR A 215 2.21 -1.61 25.83
N ILE A 216 1.26 -2.14 25.03
CA ILE A 216 0.02 -2.76 25.56
C ILE A 216 0.34 -4.04 26.37
N ASP A 217 1.44 -4.72 26.06
CA ASP A 217 1.89 -5.92 26.80
C ASP A 217 2.72 -5.60 28.06
N LYS A 218 2.86 -4.33 28.46
CA LYS A 218 3.54 -3.99 29.71
C LYS A 218 2.54 -4.00 30.87
N PRO A 219 2.66 -4.94 31.83
CA PRO A 219 1.85 -4.95 33.05
C PRO A 219 2.06 -3.70 33.90
#